data_AF-A0A8K0CZE7-F1
#
_entry.id   AF-A0A8K0CZE7-F1
#
_cell.length_a   1.000
_cell.length_b   1.000
_cell.length_c   1.000
_cell.angle_alpha   90.00
_cell.angle_beta   90.00
_cell.angle_gamma   90.00
#
_symmetry.space_group_name_H-M   'P 1'
#
loop_
_entity.id
_entity.type
_entity.pdbx_description
1 polymer ?
#
loop_
_entity_poly.entity_id
_entity_poly.type
_entity_poly.pdbx_seq_one_letter_code
_entity_poly.pdbx_strand_id
1 'polypeptide(L)'
;MERCDIIKLYYQQRSIKKTWRKLRARYGPHYRPREQTIRNAVTRFESEFTLLDSPRTNRVRNAENVEAVRQRVQDNSKFSARRRSQQLNLTSGSVCTHTKSTGSRTKAQ
;
A
#
# COMPACT_ATOMS: atom_id res chain seq x y z
N MET A 1 -9.54 11.84 6.69
CA MET A 1 -8.95 12.30 7.98
C MET A 1 -7.56 12.72 7.63
N GLU A 2 -7.31 14.02 7.69
CA GLU A 2 -6.23 14.62 6.90
C GLU A 2 -4.93 14.64 7.70
N ARG A 3 -3.85 14.04 7.18
CA ARG A 3 -2.53 14.08 7.84
C ARG A 3 -1.98 15.48 7.97
N CYS A 4 -2.28 16.33 6.99
CA CYS A 4 -1.91 17.74 7.01
C CYS A 4 -2.43 18.43 8.28
N ASP A 5 -3.67 18.11 8.69
CA ASP A 5 -4.25 18.64 9.92
C ASP A 5 -3.49 18.16 11.16
N ILE A 6 -3.15 16.86 11.22
CA ILE A 6 -2.39 16.29 12.34
C ILE A 6 -1.05 17.01 12.51
N ILE A 7 -0.31 17.21 11.42
CA ILE A 7 1.01 17.84 11.41
C ILE A 7 0.90 19.33 11.78
N LYS A 8 -0.03 20.08 11.17
CA LYS A 8 -0.29 21.49 11.52
C LYS A 8 -0.58 21.64 13.02
N LEU A 9 -1.47 20.80 13.55
CA LEU A 9 -1.89 20.84 14.94
C LEU A 9 -0.76 20.39 15.90
N TYR A 10 0.08 19.45 15.46
CA TYR A 10 1.28 19.04 16.19
C TYR A 10 2.29 20.17 16.31
N TYR A 11 2.66 20.85 15.22
CA TYR A 11 3.61 21.95 15.30
C TYR A 11 3.10 23.15 16.13
N GLN A 12 1.78 23.36 16.20
CA GLN A 12 1.18 24.36 17.09
C GLN A 12 1.26 24.00 18.59
N GLN A 13 1.35 22.73 18.95
CA GLN A 13 1.29 22.28 20.35
C GLN A 13 2.59 21.66 20.87
N ARG A 14 3.45 21.21 19.94
CA ARG A 14 4.67 20.41 20.16
C ARG A 14 4.50 19.26 21.15
N SER A 15 3.31 18.65 21.17
CA SER A 15 2.99 17.56 22.09
C SER A 15 1.92 16.64 21.53
N ILE A 16 2.24 15.36 21.39
CA ILE A 16 1.35 14.34 20.84
C ILE A 16 0.04 14.25 21.63
N LYS A 17 0.11 14.26 22.98
CA LYS A 17 -1.09 14.19 23.84
C LYS A 17 -2.00 15.41 23.66
N LYS A 18 -1.43 16.62 23.54
CA LYS A 18 -2.21 17.85 23.31
C LYS A 18 -2.87 17.82 21.92
N THR A 19 -2.13 17.39 20.91
CA THR A 19 -2.63 17.19 19.55
C THR A 19 -3.79 16.21 19.53
N TRP A 20 -3.63 15.05 20.17
CA TRP A 20 -4.69 14.05 20.31
C TRP A 20 -5.93 14.66 20.97
N ARG A 21 -5.77 15.37 22.09
CA ARG A 21 -6.87 16.06 22.77
C ARG A 21 -7.65 16.98 21.83
N LYS A 22 -6.97 17.89 21.14
CA LYS A 22 -7.60 18.83 20.19
C LYS A 22 -8.23 18.15 18.98
N LEU A 23 -7.69 17.02 18.50
CA LEU A 23 -8.28 16.30 17.37
C LEU A 23 -9.69 15.75 17.63
N ARG A 24 -10.08 15.48 18.88
CA ARG A 24 -11.48 15.09 19.20
C ARG A 24 -12.45 16.24 19.09
N ALA A 25 -12.00 17.47 19.37
CA ALA A 25 -12.85 18.63 19.19
C ALA A 25 -13.17 18.85 17.70
N ARG A 26 -12.23 18.51 16.80
CA ARG A 26 -12.40 18.67 15.35
C ARG A 26 -13.12 17.50 14.67
N TYR A 27 -12.77 16.26 15.02
CA TYR A 27 -13.25 15.05 14.32
C TYR A 27 -14.26 14.22 15.11
N GLY A 28 -14.59 14.64 16.34
CA GLY A 28 -15.43 13.87 17.25
C GLY A 28 -14.72 12.66 17.85
N PRO A 29 -15.44 11.84 18.65
CA PRO A 29 -14.86 10.70 19.37
C PRO A 29 -14.46 9.55 18.44
N HIS A 30 -15.27 9.26 17.41
CA HIS A 30 -15.15 8.04 16.60
C HIS A 30 -14.11 8.15 15.48
N TYR A 31 -13.91 9.34 14.91
CA TYR A 31 -12.97 9.55 13.80
C TYR A 31 -11.59 10.05 14.26
N ARG A 32 -11.35 10.03 15.57
CA ARG A 32 -10.09 10.50 16.15
C ARG A 32 -8.97 9.49 15.88
N PRO A 33 -7.83 9.92 15.31
CA PRO A 33 -6.67 9.04 15.22
C PRO A 33 -6.16 8.60 16.59
N ARG A 34 -5.61 7.39 16.64
CA ARG A 34 -4.89 6.90 17.82
C ARG A 34 -3.60 7.68 18.01
N GLU A 35 -3.11 7.72 19.25
CA GLU A 35 -1.85 8.40 19.57
C GLU A 35 -0.68 7.87 18.74
N GLN A 36 -0.63 6.54 18.51
CA GLN A 36 0.38 5.92 17.67
C GLN A 36 0.31 6.39 16.22
N THR A 37 -0.89 6.61 15.68
CA THR A 37 -1.07 7.12 14.31
C THR A 37 -0.50 8.54 14.18
N ILE A 38 -0.68 9.37 15.20
CA ILE A 38 -0.11 10.72 15.26
C ILE A 38 1.42 10.64 15.33
N ARG A 39 1.96 9.79 16.22
CA ARG A 39 3.41 9.57 16.35
C ARG A 39 4.02 9.14 15.02
N ASN A 40 3.46 8.11 14.38
CA ASN A 40 3.94 7.62 13.09
C ASN A 40 3.86 8.69 11.99
N ALA A 41 2.79 9.50 11.98
CA ALA A 41 2.66 10.59 11.02
C ALA A 41 3.73 11.67 11.22
N VAL A 42 4.01 12.05 12.47
CA VAL A 42 5.06 13.03 12.81
C VAL A 42 6.44 12.49 12.46
N THR A 43 6.79 11.28 12.94
CA THR A 43 8.10 10.67 12.67
C THR A 43 8.36 10.57 11.17
N ARG A 44 7.35 10.16 10.39
CA ARG A 44 7.49 10.05 8.95
C ARG A 44 7.61 11.41 8.26
N PHE A 45 6.89 12.40 8.74
CA PHE A 45 7.04 13.76 8.25
C PHE A 45 8.44 14.32 8.56
N GLU A 46 8.97 14.06 9.75
CA GLU A 46 10.31 14.49 10.16
C GLU A 46 11.43 13.75 9.40
N SER A 47 11.22 12.49 9.01
CA SER A 47 12.23 11.69 8.30
C SER A 47 12.18 11.84 6.78
N GLU A 48 10.98 11.79 6.18
CA GLU A 48 10.78 11.73 4.73
C GLU A 48 10.22 13.05 4.15
N PHE A 49 9.85 14.01 5.00
CA PHE A 49 9.15 15.26 4.61
C PHE A 49 7.90 15.03 3.74
N THR A 50 7.28 13.86 3.88
CA THR A 50 6.12 13.45 3.09
C THR A 50 4.88 13.28 3.96
N LEU A 51 3.73 13.59 3.39
CA LEU A 51 2.41 13.34 3.96
C LEU A 51 1.71 12.15 3.27
N LEU A 52 2.33 11.56 2.25
CA LEU A 52 1.73 10.49 1.46
C LEU A 52 1.57 9.22 2.28
N ASP A 53 0.55 8.42 1.97
CA ASP A 53 0.42 7.07 2.51
C ASP A 53 1.60 6.20 2.10
N SER A 54 2.01 5.31 3.00
CA SER A 54 2.97 4.28 2.62
C SER A 54 2.23 3.35 1.67
N PRO A 55 2.76 3.08 0.47
CA PRO A 55 2.12 2.18 -0.46
C PRO A 55 1.93 0.84 0.25
N ARG A 56 0.70 0.33 0.27
CA ARG A 56 0.42 -1.00 0.83
C ARG A 56 1.25 -2.01 0.05
N THR A 57 2.23 -2.62 0.70
CA THR A 57 3.09 -3.62 0.08
C THR A 57 2.27 -4.86 -0.24
N ASN A 58 1.87 -5.00 -1.50
CA ASN A 58 1.20 -6.20 -1.96
C ASN A 58 2.27 -7.27 -2.23
N ARG A 59 2.60 -8.06 -1.20
CA ARG A 59 3.61 -9.13 -1.27
C ARG A 59 3.39 -10.12 -2.42
N VAL A 60 2.14 -10.30 -2.84
CA VAL A 60 1.78 -11.17 -3.96
C VAL A 60 2.35 -10.63 -5.27
N ARG A 61 2.34 -9.30 -5.46
CA ARG A 61 2.85 -8.60 -6.66
C ARG A 61 4.31 -8.18 -6.55
N ASN A 62 5.20 -9.12 -6.21
CA ASN A 62 6.64 -8.87 -6.29
C ASN A 62 7.12 -8.86 -7.75
N ALA A 63 8.14 -8.06 -8.08
CA ALA A 63 8.70 -7.95 -9.43
C ALA A 63 9.21 -9.30 -9.95
N GLU A 64 9.87 -10.07 -9.08
CA GLU A 64 10.32 -11.43 -9.38
C GLU A 64 9.17 -12.36 -9.77
N ASN A 65 8.07 -12.34 -9.01
CA ASN A 65 6.88 -13.15 -9.31
C ASN A 65 6.19 -12.70 -10.60
N VAL A 66 6.16 -11.39 -10.87
CA VAL A 66 5.63 -10.84 -12.12
C VAL A 66 6.44 -11.36 -13.30
N GLU A 67 7.76 -11.30 -13.22
CA GLU A 67 8.65 -11.70 -14.31
C GLU A 67 8.63 -13.21 -14.52
N ALA A 68 8.66 -14.01 -13.46
CA ALA A 68 8.55 -15.47 -13.54
C ALA A 68 7.21 -15.92 -14.14
N VAL A 69 6.10 -15.26 -13.78
CA VAL A 69 4.79 -15.54 -14.42
C VAL A 69 4.78 -15.08 -15.88
N ARG A 70 5.39 -13.93 -16.20
CA ARG A 70 5.45 -13.40 -17.56
C ARG A 70 6.22 -14.33 -18.49
N GLN A 71 7.40 -14.80 -18.08
CA GLN A 71 8.20 -15.77 -18.83
C GLN A 71 7.40 -17.06 -19.08
N ARG A 72 6.75 -17.61 -18.05
CA ARG A 72 5.92 -18.82 -18.22
C ARG A 72 4.71 -18.63 -19.13
N VAL A 73 4.10 -17.44 -19.15
CA VAL A 73 3.02 -17.11 -20.10
C VAL A 73 3.55 -17.12 -21.53
N GLN A 74 4.73 -16.56 -21.75
CA GLN A 74 5.36 -16.47 -23.06
C GLN A 74 5.82 -17.84 -23.58
N ASP A 75 6.46 -18.65 -22.73
CA ASP A 75 6.96 -19.97 -23.10
C ASP A 75 5.83 -20.97 -23.37
N ASN A 76 4.72 -20.88 -22.63
CA ASN A 76 3.65 -21.87 -22.69
C ASN A 76 2.27 -21.25 -22.47
N SER A 77 1.80 -20.49 -23.47
CA SER A 77 0.49 -19.83 -23.48
C SER A 77 -0.72 -20.77 -23.25
N LYS A 78 -0.56 -22.08 -23.44
CA LYS A 78 -1.63 -23.08 -23.32
C LYS A 78 -1.88 -23.58 -21.89
N PHE A 79 -1.00 -23.28 -20.92
CA PHE A 79 -1.17 -23.79 -19.56
C PHE A 79 -2.18 -22.99 -18.74
N SER A 80 -3.04 -23.71 -18.02
CA SER A 80 -3.98 -23.12 -17.07
C SER A 80 -3.24 -22.42 -15.92
N ALA A 81 -3.87 -21.43 -15.30
CA ALA A 81 -3.30 -20.71 -14.15
C ALA A 81 -2.94 -21.66 -12.99
N ARG A 82 -3.70 -22.75 -12.82
CA ARG A 82 -3.45 -23.79 -11.81
C ARG A 82 -2.14 -24.54 -12.08
N ARG A 83 -1.87 -24.93 -13.32
CA ARG A 83 -0.63 -25.63 -13.69
C ARG A 83 0.58 -24.72 -13.55
N ARG A 84 0.45 -23.45 -13.95
CA ARG A 84 1.49 -22.43 -13.77
C ARG A 84 1.78 -22.12 -12.30
N SER A 85 0.76 -22.11 -11.46
CA SER A 85 0.94 -21.86 -10.03
C SER A 85 1.71 -22.99 -9.33
N GLN A 86 1.49 -24.24 -9.74
CA GLN A 86 2.28 -25.39 -9.27
C GLN A 86 3.76 -25.30 -9.70
N GLN A 87 4.04 -24.91 -10.95
CA GLN A 87 5.41 -24.79 -11.45
C GLN A 87 6.21 -23.66 -10.78
N LEU A 88 5.53 -22.60 -10.38
CA LEU A 88 6.15 -21.41 -9.77
C LEU A 88 6.08 -21.42 -8.24
N ASN A 89 5.51 -22.47 -7.63
CA ASN A 89 5.21 -22.52 -6.19
C ASN A 89 4.42 -21.28 -5.71
N LEU A 90 3.55 -20.75 -6.56
CA LEU A 90 2.68 -19.61 -6.28
C LEU A 90 1.24 -20.09 -6.05
N THR A 91 0.42 -19.25 -5.44
CA THR A 91 -1.03 -19.50 -5.38
C THR A 91 -1.67 -19.22 -6.74
N SER A 92 -2.73 -19.97 -7.10
CA SER A 92 -3.42 -19.74 -8.37
C SER A 92 -4.02 -18.33 -8.46
N GLY A 93 -4.44 -17.76 -7.32
CA GLY A 93 -4.86 -16.36 -7.22
C GLY A 93 -3.76 -15.37 -7.59
N SER A 94 -2.52 -15.61 -7.13
CA SER A 94 -1.36 -14.80 -7.49
C SER A 94 -1.15 -14.77 -9.01
N VAL A 95 -1.05 -15.94 -9.64
CA VAL A 95 -0.86 -16.07 -11.10
C VAL A 95 -1.98 -15.40 -11.89
N CYS A 96 -3.24 -15.52 -11.45
CA CYS A 96 -4.37 -14.81 -12.04
C CYS A 96 -4.24 -13.28 -11.92
N THR A 97 -3.76 -12.76 -10.79
CA THR A 97 -3.57 -11.31 -10.62
C THR A 97 -2.45 -10.75 -11.50
N HIS A 98 -1.41 -11.54 -11.76
CA HIS A 98 -0.28 -11.17 -12.61
C HIS A 98 -0.62 -11.23 -14.11
N THR A 99 -1.32 -12.28 -14.54
CA THR A 99 -1.77 -12.43 -15.94
C THR A 99 -2.76 -11.36 -16.36
N LYS A 100 -3.63 -10.92 -15.45
CA LYS A 100 -4.53 -9.77 -15.70
C LYS A 100 -3.76 -8.47 -15.86
N SER A 101 -2.68 -8.25 -15.10
CA SER A 101 -1.89 -7.02 -15.22
C SER A 101 -1.04 -6.94 -16.50
N THR A 102 -0.65 -8.09 -17.09
CA THR A 102 0.12 -8.11 -18.34
C THR A 102 -0.78 -7.88 -19.57
N GLY A 103 -2.03 -8.35 -19.55
CA GLY A 103 -2.98 -8.16 -20.66
C GLY A 103 -3.53 -6.73 -20.81
N SER A 104 -3.50 -5.91 -19.75
CA SER A 104 -4.00 -4.53 -19.79
C SER A 104 -3.03 -3.54 -20.45
N ARG A 105 -1.78 -3.93 -20.71
CA ARG A 105 -0.71 -3.01 -21.15
C ARG A 105 -0.43 -3.04 -22.66
N THR A 106 -1.02 -3.98 -23.41
CA THR A 106 -0.81 -4.17 -24.85
C THR A 106 -1.81 -3.44 -25.75
N LYS A 107 -2.70 -2.59 -25.21
CA LYS A 107 -3.58 -1.69 -25.99
C LYS A 107 -3.09 -0.25 -25.93
N ALA A 108 -1.89 0.01 -26.43
CA ALA A 108 -1.40 1.36 -26.72
C ALA A 108 -0.19 1.28 -27.64
N GLN A 109 -0.45 1.08 -28.94
CA GLN A 109 0.30 1.59 -30.09
C GLN A 109 -0.39 1.12 -31.36
#